data_AF-A0A4Q2Z5L2-F1
#
_entry.id   AF-A0A4Q2Z5L2-F1
#
_cell.length_a   1.000
_cell.length_b   1.000
_cell.length_c   1.000
_cell.angle_alpha   90.00
_cell.angle_beta   90.00
_cell.angle_gamma   90.00
#
_symmetry.space_group_name_H-M   'P 1'
#
loop_
_entity.id
_entity.type
_entity.pdbx_description
1 polymer ?
#
loop_
_entity_poly.entity_id
_entity_poly.type
_entity_poly.pdbx_seq_one_letter_code
_entity_poly.pdbx_strand_id
1 'polypeptide(L)'
;MRSELLRIGLGCCYLLPSAYASIAVDGAPFTYTQNFDSLPSTTGTASVDSPWANNSTLPGWSIYAGERQVADISQLRVGNGSSGSDRSHMSYGTPDSAERAFGYQSGSEHRHSAAHGASSISDSTASELVPAGSQVFGSIVASFLNNSGTTLNTVDFNYTGEQWRASAARANTIFVQWAVGNPSAQPGELTWNNVTSEQAKAAGANFVSPIITSAGALDGNATANRIQNLGAVLHDVVWNPGDALFIRWVDVNDPSSDHGLAIDDFSISASFETVSPDNFRGAYLENFNSLGTTGTIPPAGWSVYNGASGSDKYSWESEIPASGVAAMVKRTDTLVVATPPASNSNRGFNAGLSAAPSDRMLGSSPTGDAGTAFQLELTNASGEQIHAVSVAYDIRRFTAPAGADELPGYQLFHSLDQGVTWTNVSQLNPKASGNGVLVPNTVGLTQVPAITVTLGSIWAPGAKLLLRWVDDNGIASSPDQILGLDNVSVSKADVPYTGPAIPAGSVWSYLDTGTNPGTGWNGL
;
A
#
# COMPACT_ATOMS: atom_id res chain seq x y z
N MET A 1 -3.04 -44.70 50.40
CA MET A 1 -3.30 -43.26 50.22
C MET A 1 -2.26 -42.72 49.27
N ARG A 2 -2.57 -42.68 47.96
CA ARG A 2 -1.70 -42.09 46.93
C ARG A 2 -2.15 -40.65 46.75
N SER A 3 -1.26 -39.70 47.01
CA SER A 3 -1.47 -38.27 46.77
C SER A 3 -1.27 -37.97 45.29
N GLU A 4 -2.30 -37.46 44.63
CA GLU A 4 -2.24 -36.94 43.28
C GLU A 4 -1.51 -35.60 43.26
N LEU A 5 -0.46 -35.50 42.43
CA LEU A 5 0.24 -34.25 42.15
C LEU A 5 -0.46 -33.56 40.98
N LEU A 6 -1.17 -32.47 41.30
CA LEU A 6 -1.77 -31.53 40.36
C LEU A 6 -0.67 -30.84 39.55
N ARG A 7 -0.60 -31.13 38.25
CA ARG A 7 0.23 -30.38 37.30
C ARG A 7 -0.51 -29.10 36.90
N ILE A 8 -0.10 -27.97 37.46
CA ILE A 8 -0.47 -26.64 36.96
C ILE A 8 0.31 -26.43 35.66
N GLY A 9 -0.41 -26.37 34.54
CA GLY A 9 0.17 -25.98 33.26
C GLY A 9 0.63 -24.53 33.33
N LEU A 10 1.93 -24.29 33.17
CA LEU A 10 2.45 -22.97 32.84
C LEU A 10 1.86 -22.59 31.48
N GLY A 11 0.85 -21.72 31.49
CA GLY A 11 0.42 -21.00 30.30
C GLY A 11 1.60 -20.16 29.82
N CYS A 12 2.13 -20.52 28.65
CA CYS A 12 3.06 -19.67 27.92
C CYS A 12 2.29 -18.39 27.56
N CYS A 13 2.41 -17.35 28.39
CA CYS A 13 2.03 -16.00 27.99
C CYS A 13 2.98 -15.61 26.86
N TYR A 14 2.49 -15.69 25.62
CA TYR A 14 3.08 -14.89 24.55
C TYR A 14 2.89 -13.43 24.96
N LEU A 15 3.95 -12.83 25.51
CA LEU A 15 4.09 -11.38 25.52
C LEU A 15 4.02 -10.96 24.05
N LEU A 16 2.86 -10.42 23.64
CA LEU A 16 2.79 -9.68 22.40
C LEU A 16 3.85 -8.56 22.51
N PRO A 17 4.76 -8.41 21.54
CA PRO A 17 5.68 -7.28 21.54
C PRO A 17 4.83 -6.01 21.64
N SER A 18 5.19 -5.13 22.58
CA SER A 18 4.56 -3.81 22.68
C SER A 18 4.71 -3.13 21.33
N ALA A 19 3.60 -2.87 20.63
CA ALA A 19 3.63 -2.01 19.45
C ALA A 19 4.28 -0.68 19.84
N TYR A 20 5.17 -0.14 19.00
CA TYR A 20 5.52 1.26 19.14
C TYR A 20 4.22 2.02 18.83
N ALA A 21 3.74 2.79 19.81
CA ALA A 21 2.45 3.41 19.65
C ALA A 21 2.50 4.46 18.52
N SER A 22 1.40 4.51 17.80
CA SER A 22 1.21 5.20 16.53
C SER A 22 -0.19 5.81 16.54
N ILE A 23 -0.41 6.80 15.69
CA ILE A 23 -1.75 7.38 15.53
C ILE A 23 -2.65 6.31 14.91
N ALA A 24 -3.75 5.98 15.58
CA ALA A 24 -4.70 4.99 15.10
C ALA A 24 -5.50 5.54 13.93
N VAL A 25 -5.54 4.79 12.83
CA VAL A 25 -6.34 5.06 11.65
C VAL A 25 -7.54 4.13 11.70
N ASP A 26 -8.59 4.57 12.40
CA ASP A 26 -9.75 3.74 12.73
C ASP A 26 -10.86 3.78 11.65
N GLY A 27 -10.61 4.43 10.50
CA GLY A 27 -11.58 4.54 9.41
C GLY A 27 -10.97 5.02 8.09
N ALA A 28 -11.75 4.93 7.02
CA ALA A 28 -11.41 5.41 5.68
C ALA A 28 -12.60 6.22 5.10
N PRO A 29 -12.42 7.49 4.69
CA PRO A 29 -11.18 8.26 4.75
C PRO A 29 -10.80 8.65 6.18
N PHE A 30 -9.51 8.84 6.39
CA PHE A 30 -8.88 9.32 7.62
C PHE A 30 -8.19 10.66 7.36
N THR A 31 -8.13 11.51 8.38
CA THR A 31 -7.36 12.76 8.36
C THR A 31 -6.70 13.01 9.70
N TYR A 32 -5.47 13.53 9.68
CA TYR A 32 -4.74 13.98 10.86
C TYR A 32 -3.96 15.24 10.56
N THR A 33 -3.82 16.11 11.56
CA THR A 33 -3.02 17.34 11.48
C THR A 33 -2.13 17.49 12.72
N GLN A 34 -0.96 18.08 12.53
CA GLN A 34 -0.03 18.42 13.58
C GLN A 34 0.63 19.77 13.27
N ASN A 35 0.42 20.76 14.14
CA ASN A 35 1.01 22.09 14.03
C ASN A 35 2.16 22.32 15.02
N PHE A 36 2.53 21.30 15.81
CA PHE A 36 3.66 21.29 16.75
C PHE A 36 3.66 22.36 17.86
N ASP A 37 2.67 23.24 17.96
CA ASP A 37 2.52 24.27 19.00
C ASP A 37 2.55 23.72 20.44
N SER A 38 2.27 22.42 20.62
CA SER A 38 2.37 21.75 21.92
C SER A 38 3.82 21.40 22.32
N LEU A 39 4.79 21.57 21.42
CA LEU A 39 6.19 21.33 21.71
C LEU A 39 6.72 22.35 22.74
N PRO A 40 7.74 21.99 23.54
CA PRO A 40 8.33 22.88 24.52
C PRO A 40 8.81 24.20 23.92
N SER A 41 8.66 25.31 24.66
CA SER A 41 9.07 26.66 24.26
C SER A 41 10.03 27.33 25.25
N THR A 42 10.66 28.44 24.85
CA THR A 42 11.62 29.21 25.66
C THR A 42 11.30 30.70 25.70
N THR A 43 11.42 31.30 26.88
CA THR A 43 11.31 32.75 27.08
C THR A 43 12.68 33.42 26.92
N GLY A 44 13.16 33.52 25.67
CA GLY A 44 14.44 34.15 25.34
C GLY A 44 15.14 33.53 24.13
N THR A 45 16.34 34.04 23.81
CA THR A 45 17.12 33.62 22.63
C THR A 45 18.11 32.48 22.91
N ALA A 46 18.25 32.07 24.18
CA ALA A 46 19.14 30.99 24.57
C ALA A 46 18.44 29.64 24.38
N SER A 47 19.09 28.73 23.66
CA SER A 47 18.54 27.39 23.45
C SER A 47 18.66 26.53 24.72
N VAL A 48 17.61 25.79 25.09
CA VAL A 48 17.58 24.93 26.30
C VAL A 48 17.20 23.49 25.96
N ASP A 49 17.54 22.55 26.85
CA ASP A 49 17.14 21.15 26.71
C ASP A 49 15.80 20.89 27.39
N SER A 50 14.92 20.18 26.71
CA SER A 50 13.65 19.68 27.25
C SER A 50 13.59 18.16 27.16
N PRO A 51 13.02 17.44 28.13
CA PRO A 51 12.83 16.00 28.03
C PRO A 51 11.99 15.61 26.82
N TRP A 52 12.40 14.55 26.13
CA TRP A 52 11.67 13.92 25.04
C TRP A 52 11.46 12.43 25.33
N ALA A 53 10.27 11.93 25.02
CA ALA A 53 9.96 10.52 24.99
C ALA A 53 9.14 10.21 23.73
N ASN A 54 9.66 9.29 22.90
CA ASN A 54 9.02 8.84 21.66
C ASN A 54 7.57 8.44 21.92
N ASN A 55 6.67 8.96 21.09
CA ASN A 55 5.22 8.77 21.16
C ASN A 55 4.53 9.22 22.48
N SER A 56 5.25 9.81 23.44
CA SER A 56 4.66 10.34 24.67
C SER A 56 4.73 11.85 24.77
N THR A 57 5.82 12.48 24.34
CA THR A 57 5.91 13.94 24.26
C THR A 57 4.99 14.47 23.17
N LEU A 58 4.95 13.76 22.04
CA LEU A 58 4.03 14.02 20.94
C LEU A 58 3.50 12.68 20.40
N PRO A 59 2.21 12.35 20.58
CA PRO A 59 1.64 11.07 20.17
C PRO A 59 1.82 10.79 18.68
N GLY A 60 2.32 9.59 18.34
CA GLY A 60 2.63 9.17 16.97
C GLY A 60 3.92 9.71 16.38
N TRP A 61 4.68 10.53 17.12
CA TRP A 61 5.94 11.10 16.67
C TRP A 61 7.13 10.57 17.46
N SER A 62 8.22 10.31 16.76
CA SER A 62 9.47 9.80 17.32
C SER A 62 10.66 10.52 16.70
N ILE A 63 11.76 10.57 17.45
CA ILE A 63 13.05 11.06 16.97
C ILE A 63 14.12 10.01 17.19
N TYR A 64 15.04 9.95 16.23
CA TYR A 64 16.16 9.03 16.25
C TYR A 64 17.43 9.70 15.71
N ALA A 65 18.59 9.25 16.19
CA ALA A 65 19.91 9.64 15.68
C ALA A 65 20.79 8.39 15.45
N GLY A 66 22.02 8.64 14.98
CA GLY A 66 23.04 7.61 14.80
C GLY A 66 22.85 6.71 13.57
N GLU A 67 23.74 5.73 13.40
CA GLU A 67 23.73 4.83 12.25
C GLU A 67 22.39 4.10 12.13
N ARG A 68 21.80 4.09 10.92
CA ARG A 68 20.45 3.55 10.65
C ARG A 68 19.31 4.17 11.47
N GLN A 69 19.56 5.26 12.20
CA GLN A 69 18.56 5.99 12.98
C GLN A 69 17.85 5.10 14.03
N VAL A 70 18.64 4.35 14.81
CA VAL A 70 18.12 3.47 15.87
C VAL A 70 18.47 3.93 17.28
N ALA A 71 19.23 5.01 17.44
CA ALA A 71 19.53 5.55 18.76
C ALA A 71 18.37 6.43 19.24
N ASP A 72 17.71 5.99 20.32
CA ASP A 72 16.72 6.79 21.02
C ASP A 72 17.38 8.06 21.59
N ILE A 73 16.67 9.18 21.46
CA ILE A 73 17.07 10.47 22.04
C ILE A 73 16.06 10.84 23.11
N SER A 74 16.55 11.21 24.30
CA SER A 74 15.72 11.54 25.45
C SER A 74 15.55 13.05 25.68
N GLN A 75 16.06 13.87 24.76
CA GLN A 75 16.05 15.32 24.85
C GLN A 75 15.72 15.95 23.49
N LEU A 76 14.88 16.97 23.53
CA LEU A 76 14.60 17.88 22.43
C LEU A 76 15.22 19.23 22.77
N ARG A 77 15.97 19.82 21.82
CA ARG A 77 16.50 21.17 22.02
C ARG A 77 15.45 22.19 21.65
N VAL A 78 15.35 23.27 22.40
CA VAL A 78 14.34 24.32 22.21
C VAL A 78 15.06 25.62 21.95
N GLY A 79 14.74 26.32 20.86
CA GLY A 79 15.44 27.56 20.51
C GLY A 79 14.79 28.31 19.35
N ASN A 80 15.45 29.38 18.89
CA ASN A 80 14.97 30.26 17.82
C ASN A 80 15.96 30.40 16.65
N GLY A 81 16.94 29.51 16.55
CA GLY A 81 17.99 29.56 15.52
C GLY A 81 19.14 30.54 15.77
N SER A 82 19.16 31.25 16.91
CA SER A 82 20.26 32.17 17.29
C SER A 82 21.60 31.46 17.50
N SER A 83 21.56 30.27 18.09
CA SER A 83 22.74 29.44 18.32
C SER A 83 23.22 28.81 17.02
N GLY A 84 24.54 28.85 16.76
CA GLY A 84 25.18 28.14 15.65
C GLY A 84 25.64 26.72 15.99
N SER A 85 25.40 26.28 17.23
CA SER A 85 26.01 25.08 17.80
C SER A 85 25.01 24.11 18.42
N ASP A 86 23.73 24.20 18.07
CA ASP A 86 22.71 23.37 18.73
C ASP A 86 22.81 21.89 18.37
N ARG A 87 23.13 21.56 17.12
CA ARG A 87 23.53 20.20 16.69
C ARG A 87 22.58 19.10 17.20
N SER A 88 21.27 19.28 17.01
CA SER A 88 20.22 18.46 17.63
C SER A 88 18.92 18.52 16.84
N HIS A 89 17.98 17.63 17.15
CA HIS A 89 16.54 17.88 16.93
C HIS A 89 16.07 19.10 17.72
N MET A 90 15.21 19.91 17.10
CA MET A 90 14.86 21.26 17.53
C MET A 90 13.34 21.47 17.58
N SER A 91 12.84 22.03 18.69
CA SER A 91 11.60 22.80 18.73
C SER A 91 11.96 24.26 18.47
N TYR A 92 11.79 24.69 17.22
CA TYR A 92 12.01 26.06 16.82
C TYR A 92 10.79 26.92 17.11
N GLY A 93 11.02 28.21 17.36
CA GLY A 93 9.96 29.19 17.52
C GLY A 93 10.56 30.54 17.92
N THR A 94 9.87 31.63 17.60
CA THR A 94 10.29 32.95 18.08
C THR A 94 10.23 33.02 19.62
N PRO A 95 11.07 33.83 20.28
CA PRO A 95 11.02 33.98 21.73
C PRO A 95 9.61 34.36 22.20
N ASP A 96 9.16 33.73 23.28
CA ASP A 96 7.84 33.95 23.88
C ASP A 96 6.63 33.55 23.00
N SER A 97 6.87 32.84 21.88
CA SER A 97 5.82 32.26 21.03
C SER A 97 5.44 30.84 21.45
N ALA A 98 4.14 30.56 21.38
CA ALA A 98 3.59 29.21 21.45
C ALA A 98 3.60 28.50 20.09
N GLU A 99 3.72 29.23 18.98
CA GLU A 99 3.94 28.63 17.66
C GLU A 99 5.32 27.99 17.64
N ARG A 100 5.37 26.70 17.28
CA ARG A 100 6.62 25.94 17.17
C ARG A 100 6.67 25.17 15.86
N ALA A 101 7.86 25.08 15.27
CA ALA A 101 8.18 24.16 14.20
C ALA A 101 9.12 23.04 14.68
N PHE A 102 9.00 21.83 14.13
CA PHE A 102 9.80 20.67 14.53
C PHE A 102 10.92 20.39 13.52
N GLY A 103 12.18 20.40 13.93
CA GLY A 103 13.27 20.37 12.97
C GLY A 103 14.61 19.89 13.50
N TYR A 104 15.66 20.33 12.81
CA TYR A 104 17.05 20.03 13.09
C TYR A 104 17.89 21.28 12.98
N GLN A 105 18.97 21.28 13.75
CA GLN A 105 20.18 21.99 13.38
C GLN A 105 21.29 20.97 13.30
N SER A 106 21.73 20.63 12.10
CA SER A 106 22.72 19.57 11.93
C SER A 106 24.15 20.07 12.04
N GLY A 107 25.09 19.13 11.97
CA GLY A 107 26.51 19.40 11.88
C GLY A 107 27.31 18.11 11.91
N SER A 108 28.64 18.25 11.97
CA SER A 108 29.55 17.11 11.91
C SER A 108 29.38 16.07 13.03
N GLU A 109 28.71 16.43 14.13
CA GLU A 109 28.39 15.58 15.26
C GLU A 109 27.03 15.96 15.85
N HIS A 110 26.19 14.97 16.19
CA HIS A 110 24.93 15.17 16.91
C HIS A 110 25.18 15.19 18.42
N ARG A 111 24.58 16.14 19.15
CA ARG A 111 24.83 16.39 20.58
C ARG A 111 24.56 15.18 21.49
N HIS A 112 23.68 14.28 21.08
CA HIS A 112 23.21 13.12 21.85
C HIS A 112 23.63 11.75 21.29
N SER A 113 24.47 11.69 20.25
CA SER A 113 25.03 10.41 19.76
C SER A 113 26.55 10.48 19.69
N ALA A 114 27.24 9.39 20.03
CA ALA A 114 28.69 9.31 19.85
C ALA A 114 29.05 9.62 18.39
N ALA A 115 30.18 10.32 18.17
CA ALA A 115 30.65 10.74 16.86
C ALA A 115 30.71 9.56 15.88
N HIS A 116 29.65 9.37 15.09
CA HIS A 116 29.72 8.61 13.86
C HIS A 116 29.97 9.68 12.83
N GLY A 117 31.20 9.75 12.32
CA GLY A 117 31.58 10.72 11.30
C GLY A 117 30.73 10.51 10.06
N ALA A 118 29.55 11.14 10.03
CA ALA A 118 28.66 11.11 8.89
C ALA A 118 29.43 11.74 7.74
N SER A 119 29.78 10.93 6.74
CA SER A 119 30.51 11.40 5.57
C SER A 119 29.66 12.49 4.92
N SER A 120 30.21 13.70 4.80
CA SER A 120 29.50 14.84 4.21
C SER A 120 29.09 14.55 2.76
N ILE A 121 27.86 14.91 2.37
CA ILE A 121 27.38 14.76 0.99
C ILE A 121 27.90 15.93 0.13
N SER A 122 28.72 15.67 -0.89
CA SER A 122 29.31 16.74 -1.72
C SER A 122 28.28 17.63 -2.43
N ASP A 123 27.05 17.14 -2.63
CA ASP A 123 25.95 17.86 -3.25
C ASP A 123 24.60 17.42 -2.63
N SER A 124 24.01 18.19 -1.72
CA SER A 124 22.71 17.91 -1.09
C SER A 124 21.53 18.51 -1.87
N THR A 125 21.79 19.12 -3.03
CA THR A 125 20.74 19.73 -3.87
C THR A 125 20.14 18.75 -4.87
N ALA A 126 20.76 17.59 -5.08
CA ALA A 126 20.22 16.54 -5.93
C ALA A 126 19.02 15.86 -5.24
N SER A 127 17.82 16.09 -5.77
CA SER A 127 16.58 15.48 -5.27
C SER A 127 16.53 13.95 -5.40
N GLU A 128 17.54 13.34 -6.04
CA GLU A 128 17.65 11.90 -6.31
C GLU A 128 18.65 11.17 -5.39
N LEU A 129 19.40 11.89 -4.54
CA LEU A 129 20.33 11.22 -3.64
C LEU A 129 19.59 10.54 -2.50
N VAL A 130 19.74 9.21 -2.43
CA VAL A 130 19.32 8.41 -1.28
C VAL A 130 20.38 8.56 -0.19
N PRO A 131 20.07 9.12 1.00
CA PRO A 131 21.02 9.08 2.09
C PRO A 131 21.27 7.63 2.48
N ALA A 132 22.46 7.10 2.19
CA ALA A 132 22.88 5.84 2.78
C ALA A 132 22.89 6.00 4.30
N GLY A 133 22.52 4.95 5.06
CA GLY A 133 22.27 5.04 6.51
C GLY A 133 23.42 5.56 7.39
N SER A 134 24.62 5.77 6.83
CA SER A 134 25.78 6.40 7.46
C SER A 134 25.91 7.92 7.24
N GLN A 135 25.08 8.52 6.38
CA GLN A 135 25.12 9.96 6.03
C GLN A 135 24.02 10.78 6.73
N VAL A 136 23.12 10.09 7.44
CA VAL A 136 22.00 10.72 8.12
C VAL A 136 22.41 11.20 9.51
N PHE A 137 22.13 12.47 9.80
CA PHE A 137 22.32 13.08 11.11
C PHE A 137 21.26 12.61 12.11
N GLY A 138 19.98 12.64 11.71
CA GLY A 138 18.86 12.18 12.50
C GLY A 138 17.56 12.13 11.70
N SER A 139 16.52 11.57 12.30
CA SER A 139 15.18 11.53 11.73
C SER A 139 14.08 11.90 12.72
N ILE A 140 13.01 12.45 12.17
CA ILE A 140 11.72 12.76 12.79
C ILE A 140 10.79 11.82 12.05
N VAL A 141 10.07 10.99 12.78
CA VAL A 141 9.24 9.92 12.23
C VAL A 141 7.82 10.11 12.74
N ALA A 142 6.86 10.14 11.82
CA ALA A 142 5.44 10.02 12.11
C ALA A 142 4.96 8.61 11.75
N SER A 143 4.23 7.98 12.66
CA SER A 143 3.74 6.60 12.50
C SER A 143 2.23 6.51 12.65
N PHE A 144 1.57 5.84 11.72
CA PHE A 144 0.11 5.67 11.65
C PHE A 144 -0.22 4.17 11.53
N LEU A 145 -1.04 3.64 12.43
CA LEU A 145 -1.45 2.22 12.41
C LEU A 145 -2.82 2.08 11.75
N ASN A 146 -2.93 1.23 10.73
CA ASN A 146 -4.22 0.97 10.10
C ASN A 146 -5.07 0.01 10.93
N ASN A 147 -6.07 0.58 11.60
CA ASN A 147 -7.11 -0.14 12.34
C ASN A 147 -8.48 -0.07 11.64
N SER A 148 -8.54 0.46 10.41
CA SER A 148 -9.80 0.75 9.70
C SER A 148 -10.57 -0.51 9.30
N GLY A 149 -9.95 -1.68 9.38
CA GLY A 149 -10.51 -2.94 8.87
C GLY A 149 -10.43 -3.09 7.35
N THR A 150 -9.90 -2.09 6.63
CA THR A 150 -9.71 -2.10 5.17
C THR A 150 -8.27 -1.78 4.79
N THR A 151 -7.77 -2.33 3.67
CA THR A 151 -6.47 -1.91 3.13
C THR A 151 -6.59 -0.50 2.56
N LEU A 152 -5.77 0.43 3.04
CA LEU A 152 -5.67 1.78 2.52
C LEU A 152 -4.66 1.81 1.38
N ASN A 153 -4.97 2.55 0.32
CA ASN A 153 -4.14 2.55 -0.90
C ASN A 153 -3.79 3.94 -1.42
N THR A 154 -4.36 4.99 -0.84
CA THR A 154 -4.03 6.36 -1.18
C THR A 154 -3.71 7.14 0.09
N VAL A 155 -2.57 7.81 0.09
CA VAL A 155 -2.12 8.68 1.18
C VAL A 155 -1.76 10.04 0.59
N ASP A 156 -2.41 11.10 1.03
CA ASP A 156 -2.02 12.47 0.71
C ASP A 156 -1.50 13.14 1.98
N PHE A 157 -0.21 13.47 2.02
CA PHE A 157 0.35 14.25 3.11
C PHE A 157 0.98 15.56 2.65
N ASN A 158 0.95 16.55 3.53
CA ASN A 158 1.41 17.90 3.31
C ASN A 158 2.15 18.42 4.54
N TYR A 159 3.10 19.34 4.34
CA TYR A 159 3.72 20.13 5.40
C TYR A 159 4.27 21.46 4.86
N THR A 160 4.62 22.35 5.77
CA THR A 160 5.39 23.59 5.52
C THR A 160 6.84 23.35 5.94
N GLY A 161 7.79 23.64 5.06
CA GLY A 161 9.21 23.66 5.42
C GLY A 161 9.63 25.06 5.86
N GLU A 162 10.31 25.17 6.99
CA GLU A 162 10.75 26.46 7.56
C GLU A 162 12.24 26.51 7.85
N GLN A 163 12.88 27.63 7.55
CA GLN A 163 14.29 27.86 7.85
C GLN A 163 14.46 28.88 8.97
N TRP A 164 15.01 28.41 10.09
CA TRP A 164 15.25 29.17 11.32
C TRP A 164 16.69 29.65 11.45
N ARG A 165 17.60 29.16 10.59
CA ARG A 165 18.99 29.62 10.54
C ARG A 165 19.60 29.41 9.17
N ALA A 166 20.31 30.42 8.66
CA ALA A 166 21.28 30.25 7.57
C ALA A 166 22.68 30.09 8.18
N SER A 167 23.46 29.14 7.67
CA SER A 167 24.80 28.83 8.20
C SER A 167 25.88 28.72 7.13
N ALA A 168 25.51 28.65 5.85
CA ALA A 168 26.42 28.52 4.73
C ALA A 168 25.82 29.12 3.46
N ALA A 169 26.66 29.44 2.47
CA ALA A 169 26.24 29.91 1.16
C ALA A 169 25.88 28.76 0.20
N ARG A 170 25.15 27.77 0.71
CA ARG A 170 24.74 26.54 0.01
C ARG A 170 23.48 26.02 0.68
N ALA A 171 22.55 25.51 -0.12
CA ALA A 171 21.31 24.98 0.41
C ALA A 171 21.54 23.66 1.17
N ASN A 172 20.75 23.45 2.21
CA ASN A 172 20.60 22.17 2.89
C ASN A 172 19.19 21.63 2.61
N THR A 173 19.05 20.31 2.70
CA THR A 173 17.82 19.63 2.31
C THR A 173 17.37 18.69 3.42
N ILE A 174 16.10 18.81 3.83
CA ILE A 174 15.39 17.75 4.54
C ILE A 174 14.77 16.82 3.50
N PHE A 175 15.18 15.56 3.53
CA PHE A 175 14.66 14.51 2.66
C PHE A 175 13.46 13.81 3.29
N VAL A 176 12.44 13.53 2.48
CA VAL A 176 11.23 12.81 2.90
C VAL A 176 11.22 11.40 2.34
N GLN A 177 10.97 10.45 3.21
CA GLN A 177 10.88 9.03 2.88
C GLN A 177 9.69 8.39 3.59
N TRP A 178 9.20 7.29 3.05
CA TRP A 178 8.06 6.56 3.61
C TRP A 178 8.27 5.05 3.58
N ALA A 179 7.60 4.33 4.47
CA ALA A 179 7.61 2.87 4.50
C ALA A 179 6.27 2.35 5.03
N VAL A 180 5.89 1.14 4.63
CA VAL A 180 4.82 0.38 5.29
C VAL A 180 5.44 -0.88 5.88
N GLY A 181 5.06 -1.21 7.12
CA GLY A 181 5.58 -2.39 7.77
C GLY A 181 4.97 -2.66 9.13
N ASN A 182 5.62 -3.55 9.88
CA ASN A 182 5.18 -3.93 11.22
C ASN A 182 5.17 -2.69 12.15
N PRO A 183 4.09 -2.44 12.91
CA PRO A 183 4.01 -1.27 13.81
C PRO A 183 5.04 -1.31 14.95
N SER A 184 5.61 -2.48 15.23
CA SER A 184 6.69 -2.64 16.22
C SER A 184 8.09 -2.47 15.62
N ALA A 185 8.22 -2.25 14.31
CA ALA A 185 9.52 -2.15 13.65
C ALA A 185 10.27 -0.88 14.05
N GLN A 186 11.58 -1.00 14.27
CA GLN A 186 12.46 0.15 14.38
C GLN A 186 12.75 0.77 13.01
N PRO A 187 13.08 2.08 12.92
CA PRO A 187 13.41 2.72 11.65
C PRO A 187 14.49 1.99 10.85
N GLY A 188 15.47 1.38 11.52
CA GLY A 188 16.53 0.60 10.88
C GLY A 188 16.11 -0.75 10.29
N GLU A 189 14.91 -1.23 10.61
CA GLU A 189 14.32 -2.50 10.15
C GLU A 189 13.38 -2.30 8.95
N LEU A 190 12.96 -1.07 8.70
CA LEU A 190 12.07 -0.71 7.60
C LEU A 190 12.81 -0.55 6.28
N THR A 191 12.14 -0.90 5.19
CA THR A 191 12.59 -0.57 3.82
C THR A 191 12.00 0.76 3.43
N TRP A 192 12.82 1.81 3.43
CA TRP A 192 12.40 3.17 3.13
C TRP A 192 12.37 3.45 1.63
N ASN A 193 11.25 3.98 1.17
CA ASN A 193 11.04 4.47 -0.18
C ASN A 193 11.23 5.98 -0.22
N ASN A 194 11.90 6.47 -1.26
CA ASN A 194 11.88 7.90 -1.57
C ASN A 194 10.55 8.28 -2.20
N VAL A 195 10.13 9.53 -2.00
CA VAL A 195 9.03 10.10 -2.79
C VAL A 195 9.54 10.39 -4.20
N THR A 196 8.86 9.86 -5.21
CA THR A 196 9.21 10.11 -6.62
C THR A 196 8.69 11.48 -7.08
N SER A 197 9.19 11.96 -8.24
CA SER A 197 8.74 13.25 -8.79
C SER A 197 7.25 13.26 -9.17
N GLU A 198 6.70 12.09 -9.53
CA GLU A 198 5.29 11.89 -9.87
C GLU A 198 4.39 11.87 -8.64
N GLN A 199 4.93 11.44 -7.50
CA GLN A 199 4.23 11.41 -6.21
C GLN A 199 4.27 12.77 -5.52
N ALA A 200 5.33 13.55 -5.73
CA ALA A 200 5.53 14.83 -5.06
C ALA A 200 4.45 15.87 -5.41
N LYS A 201 4.10 16.72 -4.45
CA LYS A 201 3.27 17.91 -4.68
C LYS A 201 4.03 18.93 -5.53
N ALA A 202 3.33 19.98 -5.98
CA ALA A 202 3.90 21.01 -6.86
C ALA A 202 5.14 21.73 -6.28
N ALA A 203 5.25 21.85 -4.95
CA ALA A 203 6.42 22.43 -4.29
C ALA A 203 7.56 21.42 -4.09
N GLY A 204 7.36 20.15 -4.45
CA GLY A 204 8.23 19.03 -4.14
C GLY A 204 7.84 18.32 -2.83
N ALA A 205 8.51 17.21 -2.56
CA ALA A 205 8.35 16.47 -1.30
C ALA A 205 9.46 16.76 -0.30
N ASN A 206 10.67 17.09 -0.77
CA ASN A 206 11.81 17.45 0.07
C ASN A 206 11.83 18.96 0.34
N PHE A 207 12.28 19.38 1.52
CA PHE A 207 12.44 20.79 1.84
C PHE A 207 13.88 21.24 1.58
N VAL A 208 14.09 22.04 0.53
CA VAL A 208 15.36 22.69 0.23
C VAL A 208 15.35 24.10 0.82
N SER A 209 16.34 24.42 1.63
CA SER A 209 16.42 25.71 2.33
C SER A 209 16.45 26.91 1.36
N PRO A 210 15.55 27.91 1.50
CA PRO A 210 15.47 29.03 0.56
C PRO A 210 16.57 30.09 0.72
N ILE A 211 17.16 30.23 1.91
CA ILE A 211 18.16 31.26 2.21
C ILE A 211 19.55 30.66 2.31
N ILE A 212 20.39 31.01 1.33
CA ILE A 212 21.79 30.55 1.18
C ILE A 212 22.78 31.71 1.34
N THR A 213 22.54 32.58 2.32
CA THR A 213 23.30 33.83 2.53
C THR A 213 24.19 33.77 3.79
N SER A 214 24.64 34.93 4.25
CA SER A 214 25.46 35.09 5.46
C SER A 214 24.83 34.42 6.68
N ALA A 215 25.68 33.83 7.54
CA ALA A 215 25.22 33.08 8.70
C ALA A 215 24.47 33.96 9.71
N GLY A 216 23.32 33.48 10.19
CA GLY A 216 22.47 34.21 11.13
C GLY A 216 21.16 33.50 11.43
N ALA A 217 20.53 33.92 12.53
CA ALA A 217 19.17 33.50 12.85
C ALA A 217 18.19 34.05 11.81
N LEU A 218 17.17 33.26 11.51
CA LEU A 218 16.05 33.62 10.66
C LEU A 218 14.75 33.39 11.44
N ASP A 219 13.71 34.12 11.08
CA ASP A 219 12.34 33.83 11.53
C ASP A 219 11.71 32.88 10.52
N GLY A 220 11.51 31.61 10.92
CA GLY A 220 10.97 30.57 10.04
C GLY A 220 9.57 30.90 9.53
N ASN A 221 8.79 31.65 10.31
CA ASN A 221 7.44 32.10 9.94
C ASN A 221 7.42 33.10 8.78
N ALA A 222 8.53 33.79 8.52
CA ALA A 222 8.59 34.79 7.46
C ALA A 222 8.45 34.11 6.09
N THR A 223 7.63 34.68 5.20
CA THR A 223 7.33 34.09 3.88
C THR A 223 8.57 33.78 3.04
N ALA A 224 9.66 34.56 3.18
CA ALA A 224 10.91 34.31 2.47
C ALA A 224 11.70 33.09 2.99
N ASN A 225 11.41 32.65 4.20
CA ASN A 225 12.14 31.59 4.91
C ASN A 225 11.36 30.27 4.96
N ARG A 226 10.16 30.21 4.35
CA ARG A 226 9.33 29.00 4.33
C ARG A 226 8.80 28.64 2.95
N ILE A 227 8.58 27.35 2.74
CA ILE A 227 7.97 26.77 1.54
C ILE A 227 6.76 25.96 1.97
N GLN A 228 5.59 26.37 1.51
CA GLN A 228 4.32 25.67 1.78
C GLN A 228 4.02 24.64 0.70
N ASN A 229 3.06 23.76 0.99
CA ASN A 229 2.57 22.72 0.08
C ASN A 229 3.62 21.68 -0.33
N LEU A 230 4.58 21.42 0.55
CA LEU A 230 5.50 20.30 0.41
C LEU A 230 4.78 19.01 0.80
N GLY A 231 5.13 17.90 0.17
CA GLY A 231 4.59 16.58 0.51
C GLY A 231 4.35 15.72 -0.71
N ALA A 232 3.47 14.73 -0.59
CA ALA A 232 3.23 13.76 -1.64
C ALA A 232 1.79 13.22 -1.63
N VAL A 233 1.35 12.78 -2.81
CA VAL A 233 0.21 11.87 -2.97
C VAL A 233 0.77 10.50 -3.37
N LEU A 234 0.69 9.55 -2.45
CA LEU A 234 1.08 8.16 -2.65
C LEU A 234 -0.15 7.38 -3.09
N HIS A 235 -0.08 6.78 -4.28
CA HIS A 235 -1.07 5.84 -4.79
C HIS A 235 -0.53 4.41 -4.71
N ASP A 236 -1.43 3.43 -4.85
CA ASP A 236 -1.11 2.00 -4.87
C ASP A 236 -0.33 1.53 -3.63
N VAL A 237 -0.52 2.21 -2.49
CA VAL A 237 0.09 1.81 -1.22
C VAL A 237 -0.59 0.51 -0.77
N VAL A 238 0.18 -0.49 -0.35
CA VAL A 238 -0.39 -1.70 0.26
C VAL A 238 -0.31 -1.54 1.77
N TRP A 239 -1.24 -0.79 2.36
CA TRP A 239 -1.30 -0.55 3.80
C TRP A 239 -2.45 -1.34 4.42
N ASN A 240 -2.20 -2.60 4.78
CA ASN A 240 -3.23 -3.52 5.28
C ASN A 240 -3.63 -3.20 6.73
N PRO A 241 -4.82 -3.67 7.18
CA PRO A 241 -5.16 -3.64 8.59
C PRO A 241 -4.10 -4.34 9.45
N GLY A 242 -3.63 -3.67 10.50
CA GLY A 242 -2.56 -4.13 11.38
C GLY A 242 -1.15 -3.68 10.99
N ASP A 243 -0.95 -3.18 9.76
CA ASP A 243 0.31 -2.56 9.34
C ASP A 243 0.36 -1.08 9.73
N ALA A 244 1.57 -0.54 9.90
CA ALA A 244 1.79 0.89 10.07
C ALA A 244 2.43 1.54 8.84
N LEU A 245 1.95 2.74 8.50
CA LEU A 245 2.63 3.67 7.62
C LEU A 245 3.59 4.52 8.46
N PHE A 246 4.83 4.64 7.98
CA PHE A 246 5.85 5.49 8.54
C PHE A 246 6.23 6.56 7.51
N ILE A 247 6.27 7.82 7.93
CA ILE A 247 6.82 8.93 7.15
C ILE A 247 7.97 9.49 7.97
N ARG A 248 9.13 9.70 7.34
CA ARG A 248 10.26 10.33 8.01
C ARG A 248 10.79 11.52 7.24
N TRP A 249 11.22 12.50 8.00
CA TRP A 249 12.05 13.61 7.57
C TRP A 249 13.46 13.30 8.04
N VAL A 250 14.42 13.47 7.14
CA VAL A 250 15.81 13.10 7.33
C VAL A 250 16.67 14.28 6.96
N ASP A 251 17.53 14.65 7.89
CA ASP A 251 18.60 15.59 7.63
C ASP A 251 19.92 14.84 7.46
N VAL A 252 20.72 15.28 6.49
CA VAL A 252 22.02 14.70 6.15
C VAL A 252 23.12 15.68 6.52
N ASN A 253 24.27 15.15 6.93
CA ASN A 253 25.42 16.01 7.19
C ASN A 253 25.91 16.65 5.88
N ASP A 254 25.88 17.97 5.85
CA ASP A 254 26.25 18.76 4.71
C ASP A 254 27.70 19.29 4.82
N PRO A 255 28.41 19.52 3.71
CA PRO A 255 29.66 20.25 3.71
C PRO A 255 29.47 21.62 4.38
N SER A 256 30.37 21.95 5.31
CA SER A 256 30.39 23.17 6.13
C SER A 256 29.39 23.17 7.30
N SER A 257 28.80 24.32 7.64
CA SER A 257 27.86 24.43 8.77
C SER A 257 26.42 24.35 8.28
N ASP A 258 25.63 23.48 8.90
CA ASP A 258 24.27 23.21 8.46
C ASP A 258 23.30 24.28 8.94
N HIS A 259 22.26 24.46 8.15
CA HIS A 259 21.14 25.36 8.40
C HIS A 259 20.27 24.80 9.53
N GLY A 260 19.45 25.68 10.10
CA GLY A 260 18.38 25.28 11.01
C GLY A 260 17.11 25.14 10.20
N LEU A 261 16.66 23.90 9.97
CA LEU A 261 15.51 23.58 9.13
C LEU A 261 14.45 22.85 9.94
N ALA A 262 13.18 23.10 9.65
CA ALA A 262 12.05 22.52 10.36
C ALA A 262 10.89 22.19 9.43
N ILE A 263 9.99 21.36 9.95
CA ILE A 263 8.66 21.10 9.40
C ILE A 263 7.61 21.70 10.32
N ASP A 264 6.54 22.16 9.71
CA ASP A 264 5.36 22.68 10.40
C ASP A 264 4.08 22.36 9.61
N ASP A 265 2.91 22.59 10.21
CA ASP A 265 1.58 22.42 9.58
C ASP A 265 1.42 21.06 8.87
N PHE A 266 1.90 19.99 9.50
CA PHE A 266 1.79 18.65 8.92
C PHE A 266 0.31 18.24 8.84
N SER A 267 -0.08 17.70 7.71
CA SER A 267 -1.37 17.04 7.55
C SER A 267 -1.21 15.78 6.72
N ILE A 268 -2.08 14.82 6.99
CA ILE A 268 -2.19 13.58 6.23
C ILE A 268 -3.66 13.22 6.11
N SER A 269 -4.01 12.73 4.94
CA SER A 269 -5.24 12.00 4.72
C SER A 269 -4.89 10.63 4.15
N ALA A 270 -5.66 9.63 4.55
CA ALA A 270 -5.53 8.28 4.04
C ALA A 270 -6.91 7.80 3.61
N SER A 271 -6.98 7.16 2.46
CA SER A 271 -8.24 6.65 1.94
C SER A 271 -8.02 5.35 1.19
N PHE A 272 -9.13 4.67 1.00
CA PHE A 272 -9.25 3.64 -0.01
C PHE A 272 -9.92 4.30 -1.22
N GLU A 273 -9.18 4.40 -2.31
CA GLU A 273 -9.76 4.72 -3.61
C GLU A 273 -9.92 3.40 -4.37
N THR A 274 -11.13 3.08 -4.82
CA THR A 274 -11.28 2.04 -5.83
C THR A 274 -10.58 2.55 -7.08
N VAL A 275 -9.38 2.03 -7.35
CA VAL A 275 -8.63 2.37 -8.56
C VAL A 275 -9.58 2.18 -9.73
N SER A 276 -9.80 3.24 -10.53
CA SER A 276 -10.65 3.09 -11.71
C SER A 276 -10.08 1.96 -12.55
N PRO A 277 -10.91 1.01 -13.04
CA PRO A 277 -10.43 -0.06 -13.90
C PRO A 277 -9.68 0.47 -15.14
N ASP A 278 -10.01 1.69 -15.59
CA ASP A 278 -9.31 2.35 -16.70
C ASP A 278 -7.95 2.98 -16.34
N ASN A 279 -7.52 2.90 -15.07
CA ASN A 279 -6.30 3.51 -14.56
C ASN A 279 -5.47 2.54 -13.71
N PHE A 280 -5.30 1.29 -14.15
CA PHE A 280 -4.47 0.32 -13.42
C PHE A 280 -2.99 0.76 -13.42
N ARG A 281 -2.44 1.08 -12.25
CA ARG A 281 -1.04 1.55 -12.09
C ARG A 281 -0.13 0.60 -11.32
N GLY A 282 -0.71 -0.43 -10.72
CA GLY A 282 0.05 -1.41 -9.94
C GLY A 282 -0.86 -2.23 -9.04
N ALA A 283 -1.99 -1.68 -8.61
CA ALA A 283 -3.01 -2.41 -7.87
C ALA A 283 -4.42 -2.05 -8.33
N TYR A 284 -5.35 -2.98 -8.13
CA TYR A 284 -6.79 -2.79 -8.27
C TYR A 284 -7.48 -3.66 -7.21
N LEU A 285 -8.46 -3.08 -6.52
CA LEU A 285 -9.25 -3.75 -5.50
C LEU A 285 -10.73 -3.45 -5.71
N GLU A 286 -11.56 -4.49 -5.63
CA GLU A 286 -13.01 -4.40 -5.66
C GLU A 286 -13.61 -5.35 -4.62
N ASN A 287 -14.30 -4.78 -3.63
CA ASN A 287 -15.02 -5.51 -2.59
C ASN A 287 -16.55 -5.44 -2.77
N PHE A 288 -17.02 -4.84 -3.87
CA PHE A 288 -18.41 -4.69 -4.27
C PHE A 288 -19.35 -3.98 -3.27
N ASN A 289 -18.88 -3.58 -2.10
CA ASN A 289 -19.67 -2.97 -1.03
C ASN A 289 -20.33 -1.66 -1.46
N SER A 290 -19.72 -0.97 -2.43
CA SER A 290 -20.26 0.24 -3.07
C SER A 290 -21.61 0.01 -3.77
N LEU A 291 -21.92 -1.23 -4.17
CA LEU A 291 -23.24 -1.60 -4.70
C LEU A 291 -24.35 -1.36 -3.67
N GLY A 292 -24.05 -1.48 -2.38
CA GLY A 292 -25.01 -1.42 -1.30
C GLY A 292 -26.16 -2.44 -1.44
N THR A 293 -27.19 -2.29 -0.61
CA THR A 293 -28.36 -3.19 -0.58
C THR A 293 -29.38 -2.95 -1.69
N THR A 294 -29.09 -2.06 -2.66
CA THR A 294 -30.04 -1.68 -3.72
C THR A 294 -29.41 -1.55 -5.10
N GLY A 295 -28.07 -1.58 -5.22
CA GLY A 295 -27.37 -1.43 -6.49
C GLY A 295 -27.69 -2.58 -7.44
N THR A 296 -27.96 -2.22 -8.70
CA THR A 296 -28.39 -3.16 -9.74
C THR A 296 -27.46 -3.14 -10.96
N ILE A 297 -26.42 -2.31 -10.94
CA ILE A 297 -25.45 -2.17 -12.03
C ILE A 297 -24.12 -2.66 -11.48
N PRO A 298 -23.40 -3.58 -12.17
CA PRO A 298 -22.04 -3.93 -11.76
C PRO A 298 -21.15 -2.69 -11.64
N PRO A 299 -20.13 -2.68 -10.76
CA PRO A 299 -19.20 -1.55 -10.69
C PRO A 299 -18.51 -1.29 -12.03
N ALA A 300 -17.87 -0.13 -12.16
CA ALA A 300 -17.09 0.20 -13.35
C ALA A 300 -16.10 -0.94 -13.67
N GLY A 301 -15.91 -1.25 -14.96
CA GLY A 301 -15.03 -2.34 -15.41
C GLY A 301 -15.61 -3.75 -15.25
N TRP A 302 -16.69 -3.93 -14.49
CA TRP A 302 -17.33 -5.24 -14.29
C TRP A 302 -18.51 -5.47 -15.23
N SER A 303 -18.69 -6.72 -15.63
CA SER A 303 -19.85 -7.14 -16.43
C SER A 303 -20.17 -8.62 -16.28
N VAL A 304 -21.43 -8.98 -16.52
CA VAL A 304 -21.92 -10.36 -16.46
C VAL A 304 -22.01 -10.94 -17.87
N TYR A 305 -21.60 -12.20 -18.03
CA TYR A 305 -21.65 -12.95 -19.27
C TYR A 305 -22.28 -14.32 -19.05
N ASN A 306 -22.95 -14.86 -20.06
CA ASN A 306 -23.51 -16.21 -20.01
C ASN A 306 -22.97 -17.08 -21.14
N GLY A 307 -22.84 -18.37 -20.86
CA GLY A 307 -22.59 -19.40 -21.87
C GLY A 307 -23.74 -19.52 -22.86
N ALA A 308 -23.48 -20.14 -24.02
CA ALA A 308 -24.49 -20.39 -25.03
C ALA A 308 -25.64 -21.27 -24.49
N SER A 309 -26.89 -20.93 -24.84
CA SER A 309 -28.11 -21.67 -24.49
C SER A 309 -28.49 -22.71 -25.56
N GLY A 310 -28.93 -23.92 -25.19
CA GLY A 310 -29.42 -24.96 -26.11
C GLY A 310 -29.41 -26.39 -25.54
N SER A 311 -30.03 -27.36 -26.23
CA SER A 311 -30.28 -28.74 -25.73
C SER A 311 -29.05 -29.60 -25.48
N ASP A 312 -27.88 -29.22 -26.00
CA ASP A 312 -26.68 -30.07 -26.06
C ASP A 312 -25.52 -29.52 -25.22
N LYS A 313 -25.74 -28.46 -24.43
CA LYS A 313 -24.67 -27.70 -23.75
C LYS A 313 -25.07 -27.16 -22.37
N TYR A 314 -25.73 -27.99 -21.54
CA TYR A 314 -26.21 -27.52 -20.23
C TYR A 314 -25.12 -27.43 -19.16
N SER A 315 -23.92 -27.99 -19.36
CA SER A 315 -22.84 -27.94 -18.37
C SER A 315 -21.47 -28.22 -19.01
N TRP A 316 -20.40 -27.92 -18.28
CA TRP A 316 -19.03 -28.27 -18.63
C TRP A 316 -18.54 -29.40 -17.68
N GLU A 317 -18.59 -30.66 -18.13
CA GLU A 317 -18.52 -31.81 -17.22
C GLU A 317 -17.20 -32.01 -16.46
N SER A 318 -16.07 -31.52 -16.99
CA SER A 318 -14.74 -31.75 -16.38
C SER A 318 -13.79 -30.55 -16.50
N GLU A 319 -13.97 -29.73 -17.52
CA GLU A 319 -13.25 -28.49 -17.70
C GLU A 319 -14.08 -27.49 -18.50
N ILE A 320 -13.83 -26.21 -18.24
CA ILE A 320 -14.38 -25.11 -19.03
C ILE A 320 -13.38 -24.83 -20.17
N PRO A 321 -13.73 -25.09 -21.45
CA PRO A 321 -12.82 -24.85 -22.56
C PRO A 321 -12.71 -23.34 -22.85
N ALA A 322 -11.51 -22.87 -23.21
CA ALA A 322 -11.27 -21.48 -23.59
C ALA A 322 -12.18 -20.99 -24.74
N SER A 323 -12.56 -21.88 -25.66
CA SER A 323 -13.53 -21.59 -26.71
C SER A 323 -14.96 -21.39 -26.18
N GLY A 324 -15.32 -22.07 -25.10
CA GLY A 324 -16.58 -21.86 -24.37
C GLY A 324 -16.60 -20.49 -23.70
N VAL A 325 -15.50 -20.09 -23.07
CA VAL A 325 -15.33 -18.75 -22.49
C VAL A 325 -15.42 -17.68 -23.58
N ALA A 326 -14.70 -17.83 -24.69
CA ALA A 326 -14.75 -16.88 -25.81
C ALA A 326 -16.17 -16.69 -26.38
N ALA A 327 -16.97 -17.76 -26.38
CA ALA A 327 -18.33 -17.75 -26.90
C ALA A 327 -19.38 -17.16 -25.93
N MET A 328 -19.01 -16.84 -24.69
CA MET A 328 -19.95 -16.26 -23.73
C MET A 328 -20.40 -14.86 -24.16
N VAL A 329 -21.68 -14.56 -23.98
CA VAL A 329 -22.31 -13.32 -24.44
C VAL A 329 -22.54 -12.39 -23.25
N LYS A 330 -22.14 -11.11 -23.42
CA LYS A 330 -22.35 -10.08 -22.41
C LYS A 330 -23.85 -9.87 -22.18
N ARG A 331 -24.26 -9.86 -20.91
CA ARG A 331 -25.62 -9.49 -20.52
C ARG A 331 -25.81 -7.98 -20.51
N THR A 332 -27.02 -7.56 -20.83
CA THR A 332 -27.46 -6.15 -20.77
C THR A 332 -28.47 -5.90 -19.65
N ASP A 333 -28.96 -6.95 -19.02
CA ASP A 333 -29.88 -6.83 -17.89
C ASP A 333 -29.15 -6.40 -16.61
N THR A 334 -29.91 -5.85 -15.67
CA THR A 334 -29.37 -5.46 -14.36
C THR A 334 -29.19 -6.66 -13.43
N LEU A 335 -28.33 -6.53 -12.42
CA LEU A 335 -28.14 -7.52 -11.35
C LEU A 335 -29.43 -7.72 -10.53
N VAL A 336 -29.61 -8.92 -9.99
CA VAL A 336 -30.66 -9.21 -9.01
C VAL A 336 -30.13 -8.92 -7.60
N VAL A 337 -30.78 -8.03 -6.87
CA VAL A 337 -30.41 -7.75 -5.47
C VAL A 337 -31.00 -8.83 -4.56
N ALA A 338 -30.16 -9.50 -3.77
CA ALA A 338 -30.61 -10.51 -2.83
C ALA A 338 -29.79 -10.53 -1.52
N THR A 339 -30.41 -10.92 -0.39
CA THR A 339 -29.78 -10.95 0.94
C THR A 339 -30.44 -11.96 1.90
N PRO A 340 -30.04 -13.25 1.90
CA PRO A 340 -29.20 -13.90 0.89
C PRO A 340 -30.00 -14.27 -0.37
N PRO A 341 -29.32 -14.56 -1.49
CA PRO A 341 -29.94 -15.21 -2.64
C PRO A 341 -30.47 -16.61 -2.29
N ALA A 342 -31.65 -16.95 -2.80
CA ALA A 342 -32.33 -18.22 -2.55
C ALA A 342 -33.03 -18.80 -3.79
N SER A 343 -32.90 -18.14 -4.95
CA SER A 343 -33.48 -18.57 -6.22
C SER A 343 -32.51 -18.26 -7.33
N ASN A 344 -32.40 -19.15 -8.30
CA ASN A 344 -31.40 -19.09 -9.35
C ASN A 344 -31.66 -17.92 -10.32
N SER A 345 -30.60 -17.38 -10.90
CA SER A 345 -30.68 -16.26 -11.83
C SER A 345 -29.47 -16.20 -12.73
N ASN A 346 -29.74 -16.22 -14.04
CA ASN A 346 -28.75 -15.99 -15.08
C ASN A 346 -28.33 -14.53 -15.23
N ARG A 347 -28.93 -13.59 -14.48
CA ARG A 347 -28.57 -12.16 -14.55
C ARG A 347 -27.36 -11.80 -13.67
N GLY A 348 -26.92 -12.73 -12.83
CA GLY A 348 -26.04 -12.43 -11.70
C GLY A 348 -26.77 -11.73 -10.55
N PHE A 349 -26.16 -11.78 -9.38
CA PHE A 349 -26.64 -11.16 -8.15
C PHE A 349 -25.72 -10.02 -7.73
N ASN A 350 -26.33 -8.95 -7.22
CA ASN A 350 -25.74 -8.22 -6.12
C ASN A 350 -26.17 -9.00 -4.86
N ALA A 351 -25.29 -9.83 -4.32
CA ALA A 351 -25.58 -10.72 -3.19
C ALA A 351 -25.03 -10.14 -1.87
N GLY A 352 -25.60 -10.55 -0.75
CA GLY A 352 -25.11 -10.23 0.59
C GLY A 352 -25.69 -11.19 1.63
N LEU A 353 -25.21 -11.12 2.87
CA LEU A 353 -25.65 -12.00 3.96
C LEU A 353 -26.66 -11.30 4.86
N SER A 354 -27.62 -12.01 5.45
CA SER A 354 -28.52 -11.40 6.45
C SER A 354 -27.77 -10.83 7.65
N ALA A 355 -26.66 -11.46 8.05
CA ALA A 355 -25.83 -11.02 9.17
C ALA A 355 -24.90 -9.83 8.82
N ALA A 356 -24.67 -9.58 7.53
CA ALA A 356 -23.80 -8.53 7.03
C ALA A 356 -24.38 -7.98 5.70
N PRO A 357 -25.51 -7.27 5.72
CA PRO A 357 -26.23 -6.90 4.50
C PRO A 357 -25.50 -5.85 3.66
N SER A 358 -24.60 -5.08 4.28
CA SER A 358 -23.72 -4.10 3.64
C SER A 358 -22.49 -4.72 2.99
N ASP A 359 -22.16 -5.97 3.32
CA ASP A 359 -21.10 -6.75 2.70
C ASP A 359 -21.65 -7.38 1.43
N ARG A 360 -21.24 -6.85 0.27
CA ARG A 360 -21.82 -7.14 -1.04
C ARG A 360 -20.82 -7.90 -1.89
N MET A 361 -21.33 -8.71 -2.80
CA MET A 361 -20.52 -9.52 -3.72
C MET A 361 -21.28 -9.76 -5.03
N LEU A 362 -20.56 -10.08 -6.10
CA LEU A 362 -21.19 -10.55 -7.35
C LEU A 362 -21.48 -12.04 -7.25
N GLY A 363 -22.75 -12.44 -7.33
CA GLY A 363 -23.14 -13.84 -7.20
C GLY A 363 -23.68 -14.47 -8.47
N SER A 364 -23.41 -15.76 -8.68
CA SER A 364 -23.91 -16.55 -9.81
C SER A 364 -24.71 -17.75 -9.31
N SER A 365 -25.61 -18.22 -10.18
CA SER A 365 -26.32 -19.50 -10.06
C SER A 365 -26.88 -19.84 -11.44
N PRO A 366 -26.02 -20.32 -12.35
CA PRO A 366 -26.38 -20.63 -13.72
C PRO A 366 -27.56 -21.62 -13.81
N THR A 367 -28.47 -21.39 -14.75
CA THR A 367 -29.61 -22.28 -15.02
C THR A 367 -30.02 -22.23 -16.48
N GLY A 368 -30.09 -23.38 -17.16
CA GLY A 368 -30.50 -23.44 -18.58
C GLY A 368 -29.46 -22.90 -19.59
N ASP A 369 -28.29 -22.48 -19.11
CA ASP A 369 -27.10 -22.08 -19.89
C ASP A 369 -25.90 -22.93 -19.42
N ALA A 370 -24.80 -22.96 -20.18
CA ALA A 370 -23.59 -23.71 -19.79
C ALA A 370 -22.87 -23.16 -18.54
N GLY A 371 -23.07 -21.87 -18.23
CA GLY A 371 -22.42 -21.18 -17.13
C GLY A 371 -22.64 -19.66 -17.15
N THR A 372 -22.22 -18.99 -16.08
CA THR A 372 -22.20 -17.54 -15.91
C THR A 372 -20.77 -17.08 -15.62
N ALA A 373 -20.38 -15.89 -16.06
CA ALA A 373 -19.08 -15.33 -15.75
C ALA A 373 -19.16 -13.87 -15.34
N PHE A 374 -18.29 -13.49 -14.40
CA PHE A 374 -17.98 -12.09 -14.11
C PHE A 374 -16.70 -11.70 -14.82
N GLN A 375 -16.78 -10.70 -15.68
CA GLN A 375 -15.63 -10.14 -16.36
C GLN A 375 -15.22 -8.83 -15.71
N LEU A 376 -13.94 -8.72 -15.37
CA LEU A 376 -13.26 -7.45 -15.09
C LEU A 376 -12.44 -7.04 -16.33
N GLU A 377 -12.52 -5.77 -16.70
CA GLU A 377 -11.66 -5.12 -17.69
C GLU A 377 -10.75 -4.09 -16.99
N LEU A 378 -9.44 -4.25 -17.12
CA LEU A 378 -8.45 -3.30 -16.61
C LEU A 378 -7.65 -2.70 -17.76
N THR A 379 -7.36 -1.40 -17.70
CA THR A 379 -6.47 -0.71 -18.64
C THR A 379 -5.15 -0.36 -17.95
N ASN A 380 -4.01 -0.79 -18.53
CA ASN A 380 -2.69 -0.52 -17.97
C ASN A 380 -2.33 0.97 -18.12
N ALA A 381 -2.43 1.74 -17.05
CA ALA A 381 -2.04 3.14 -17.00
C ALA A 381 -0.72 3.36 -16.26
N SER A 382 0.02 2.30 -15.94
CA SER A 382 1.29 2.38 -15.20
C SER A 382 2.42 3.06 -15.98
N GLY A 383 2.31 3.13 -17.31
CA GLY A 383 3.41 3.57 -18.19
C GLY A 383 4.42 2.45 -18.49
N GLU A 384 4.34 1.31 -17.81
CA GLU A 384 5.27 0.19 -17.91
C GLU A 384 4.64 -1.04 -18.57
N GLN A 385 5.48 -1.92 -19.11
CA GLN A 385 5.03 -3.25 -19.56
C GLN A 385 4.83 -4.19 -18.37
N ILE A 386 3.72 -4.93 -18.36
CA ILE A 386 3.39 -5.88 -17.30
C ILE A 386 3.41 -7.31 -17.86
N HIS A 387 4.16 -8.20 -17.20
CA HIS A 387 4.35 -9.60 -17.59
C HIS A 387 3.61 -10.59 -16.68
N ALA A 388 3.31 -10.19 -15.46
CA ALA A 388 2.56 -10.99 -14.51
C ALA A 388 1.75 -10.09 -13.58
N VAL A 389 0.68 -10.67 -13.07
CA VAL A 389 -0.16 -10.07 -12.04
C VAL A 389 -0.32 -11.06 -10.89
N SER A 390 -0.47 -10.58 -9.66
CA SER A 390 -0.95 -11.39 -8.55
C SER A 390 -2.47 -11.21 -8.45
N VAL A 391 -3.20 -12.32 -8.32
CA VAL A 391 -4.66 -12.30 -8.21
C VAL A 391 -5.08 -13.00 -6.93
N ALA A 392 -5.89 -12.33 -6.11
CA ALA A 392 -6.54 -12.89 -4.92
C ALA A 392 -8.03 -12.53 -4.94
N TYR A 393 -8.87 -13.35 -4.32
CA TYR A 393 -10.31 -13.11 -4.21
C TYR A 393 -10.94 -14.05 -3.17
N ASP A 394 -12.18 -13.79 -2.82
CA ASP A 394 -12.97 -14.64 -1.96
C ASP A 394 -14.09 -15.33 -2.76
N ILE A 395 -14.40 -16.56 -2.36
CA ILE A 395 -15.57 -17.31 -2.84
C ILE A 395 -16.50 -17.54 -1.66
N ARG A 396 -17.71 -16.99 -1.72
CA ARG A 396 -18.79 -17.25 -0.78
C ARG A 396 -19.76 -18.27 -1.34
N ARG A 397 -19.94 -19.40 -0.66
CA ARG A 397 -21.01 -20.36 -0.97
C ARG A 397 -22.24 -20.06 -0.12
N PHE A 398 -23.38 -19.77 -0.76
CA PHE A 398 -24.65 -19.49 -0.09
C PHE A 398 -25.52 -20.74 0.08
N THR A 399 -25.48 -21.63 -0.90
CA THR A 399 -26.21 -22.90 -0.88
C THR A 399 -25.24 -24.05 -1.17
N ALA A 400 -25.41 -25.17 -0.47
CA ALA A 400 -24.63 -26.38 -0.70
C ALA A 400 -25.56 -27.48 -1.23
N PRO A 401 -25.35 -27.98 -2.47
CA PRO A 401 -26.11 -29.10 -3.02
C PRO A 401 -25.80 -30.41 -2.30
N ALA A 402 -26.69 -31.39 -2.45
CA ALA A 402 -26.53 -32.71 -1.82
C ALA A 402 -25.31 -33.49 -2.34
N GLY A 403 -25.01 -33.35 -3.64
CA GLY A 403 -23.76 -33.79 -4.26
C GLY A 403 -22.84 -32.60 -4.48
N ALA A 404 -21.52 -32.79 -4.35
CA ALA A 404 -20.57 -31.73 -4.70
C ALA A 404 -20.51 -31.56 -6.22
N ASP A 405 -20.45 -30.30 -6.68
CA ASP A 405 -20.24 -30.02 -8.10
C ASP A 405 -18.85 -30.41 -8.55
N GLU A 406 -18.78 -30.85 -9.80
CA GLU A 406 -17.56 -31.21 -10.51
C GLU A 406 -16.56 -30.05 -10.55
N LEU A 407 -17.07 -28.82 -10.61
CA LEU A 407 -16.35 -27.57 -10.70
C LEU A 407 -16.90 -26.63 -9.62
N PRO A 408 -16.40 -26.70 -8.37
CA PRO A 408 -17.09 -26.13 -7.20
C PRO A 408 -16.97 -24.60 -7.06
N GLY A 409 -16.64 -23.90 -8.14
CA GLY A 409 -16.67 -22.45 -8.19
C GLY A 409 -15.87 -21.85 -9.34
N TYR A 410 -15.62 -20.55 -9.21
CA TYR A 410 -15.09 -19.74 -10.30
C TYR A 410 -13.73 -20.19 -10.84
N GLN A 411 -13.73 -20.78 -12.05
CA GLN A 411 -12.49 -20.99 -12.81
C GLN A 411 -12.07 -19.68 -13.49
N LEU A 412 -10.79 -19.33 -13.37
CA LEU A 412 -10.29 -18.04 -13.83
C LEU A 412 -9.65 -18.14 -15.20
N PHE A 413 -10.00 -17.21 -16.09
CA PHE A 413 -9.38 -17.03 -17.40
C PHE A 413 -8.92 -15.59 -17.58
N HIS A 414 -7.88 -15.39 -18.39
CA HIS A 414 -7.45 -14.06 -18.81
C HIS A 414 -7.38 -13.91 -20.34
N SER A 415 -7.49 -12.68 -20.83
CA SER A 415 -7.33 -12.32 -22.24
C SER A 415 -6.62 -10.96 -22.37
N LEU A 416 -5.75 -10.85 -23.37
CA LEU A 416 -4.99 -9.63 -23.70
C LEU A 416 -5.32 -9.07 -25.09
N ASP A 417 -6.28 -9.71 -25.78
CA ASP A 417 -6.68 -9.39 -27.14
C ASP A 417 -8.19 -9.10 -27.22
N GLN A 418 -8.72 -8.48 -26.17
CA GLN A 418 -10.12 -8.07 -26.07
C GLN A 418 -11.12 -9.25 -26.16
N GLY A 419 -10.72 -10.41 -25.64
CA GLY A 419 -11.58 -11.58 -25.50
C GLY A 419 -11.63 -12.48 -26.72
N VAL A 420 -10.72 -12.30 -27.69
CA VAL A 420 -10.60 -13.18 -28.86
C VAL A 420 -9.99 -14.51 -28.44
N THR A 421 -8.90 -14.48 -27.67
CA THR A 421 -8.29 -15.66 -27.07
C THR A 421 -8.33 -15.59 -25.54
N TRP A 422 -8.49 -16.75 -24.92
CA TRP A 422 -8.56 -16.88 -23.46
C TRP A 422 -7.55 -17.93 -23.00
N THR A 423 -6.81 -17.59 -21.94
CA THR A 423 -5.87 -18.49 -21.29
C THR A 423 -6.41 -18.87 -19.92
N ASN A 424 -6.43 -20.18 -19.63
CA ASN A 424 -6.87 -20.72 -18.34
C ASN A 424 -5.80 -20.47 -17.27
N VAL A 425 -6.19 -19.87 -16.15
CA VAL A 425 -5.34 -19.66 -14.97
C VAL A 425 -5.48 -20.84 -14.01
N SER A 426 -4.98 -22.00 -14.45
CA SER A 426 -5.21 -23.30 -13.78
C SER A 426 -4.76 -23.37 -12.32
N GLN A 427 -3.82 -22.52 -11.91
CA GLN A 427 -3.34 -22.43 -10.53
C GLN A 427 -4.40 -21.92 -9.55
N LEU A 428 -5.36 -21.13 -10.04
CA LEU A 428 -6.43 -20.52 -9.24
C LEU A 428 -7.76 -21.27 -9.35
N ASN A 429 -7.86 -22.31 -10.20
CA ASN A 429 -9.11 -23.01 -10.40
C ASN A 429 -9.54 -23.80 -9.15
N PRO A 430 -10.77 -23.56 -8.64
CA PRO A 430 -11.33 -24.28 -7.52
C PRO A 430 -11.37 -25.79 -7.70
N LYS A 431 -11.14 -26.50 -6.59
CA LYS A 431 -11.22 -27.96 -6.51
C LYS A 431 -12.00 -28.37 -5.27
N ALA A 432 -12.73 -29.47 -5.37
CA ALA A 432 -13.46 -30.03 -4.24
C ALA A 432 -12.52 -30.74 -3.25
N SER A 433 -11.34 -31.18 -3.70
CA SER A 433 -10.33 -31.86 -2.89
C SER A 433 -8.93 -31.79 -3.54
N GLY A 434 -7.89 -32.17 -2.78
CA GLY A 434 -6.51 -32.23 -3.26
C GLY A 434 -5.69 -30.96 -2.96
N ASN A 435 -4.70 -30.68 -3.81
CA ASN A 435 -3.86 -29.49 -3.69
C ASN A 435 -4.35 -28.37 -4.63
N GLY A 436 -4.30 -27.13 -4.15
CA GLY A 436 -4.72 -25.92 -4.88
C GLY A 436 -5.77 -25.13 -4.10
N VAL A 437 -6.61 -24.38 -4.83
CA VAL A 437 -7.73 -23.64 -4.25
C VAL A 437 -8.84 -24.61 -3.86
N LEU A 438 -9.01 -24.85 -2.56
CA LEU A 438 -10.03 -25.76 -2.04
C LEU A 438 -11.33 -25.02 -1.75
N VAL A 439 -12.39 -25.39 -2.46
CA VAL A 439 -13.75 -24.91 -2.21
C VAL A 439 -14.59 -26.09 -1.73
N PRO A 440 -14.80 -26.25 -0.41
CA PRO A 440 -15.57 -27.37 0.13
C PRO A 440 -17.05 -27.27 -0.26
N ASN A 441 -17.72 -28.43 -0.34
CA ASN A 441 -19.17 -28.47 -0.50
C ASN A 441 -19.93 -28.17 0.81
N THR A 442 -19.73 -26.97 1.33
CA THR A 442 -20.38 -26.46 2.54
C THR A 442 -20.62 -24.96 2.41
N VAL A 443 -21.75 -24.47 2.91
CA VAL A 443 -22.00 -23.03 3.04
C VAL A 443 -20.86 -22.39 3.85
N GLY A 444 -20.26 -21.34 3.32
CA GLY A 444 -19.08 -20.76 3.94
C GLY A 444 -18.31 -19.82 3.02
N LEU A 445 -17.16 -19.38 3.52
CA LEU A 445 -16.21 -18.53 2.83
C LEU A 445 -14.94 -19.34 2.54
N THR A 446 -14.48 -19.31 1.29
CA THR A 446 -13.14 -19.71 0.90
C THR A 446 -12.37 -18.47 0.51
N GLN A 447 -11.26 -18.21 1.20
CA GLN A 447 -10.33 -17.14 0.83
C GLN A 447 -9.28 -17.70 -0.13
N VAL A 448 -9.20 -17.13 -1.33
CA VAL A 448 -8.20 -17.49 -2.33
C VAL A 448 -7.02 -16.52 -2.17
N PRO A 449 -5.85 -16.99 -1.68
CA PRO A 449 -4.71 -16.12 -1.46
C PRO A 449 -4.16 -15.58 -2.78
N ALA A 450 -3.36 -14.53 -2.70
CA ALA A 450 -2.73 -13.92 -3.86
C ALA A 450 -1.77 -14.91 -4.54
N ILE A 451 -2.04 -15.24 -5.81
CA ILE A 451 -1.19 -16.12 -6.63
C ILE A 451 -0.70 -15.35 -7.85
N THR A 452 0.61 -15.43 -8.12
CA THR A 452 1.22 -14.87 -9.32
C THR A 452 0.79 -15.63 -10.57
N VAL A 453 0.11 -14.93 -11.46
CA VAL A 453 -0.33 -15.34 -12.79
C VAL A 453 0.62 -14.73 -13.83
N THR A 454 1.37 -15.58 -14.52
CA THR A 454 2.18 -15.13 -15.68
C THR A 454 1.26 -14.95 -16.88
N LEU A 455 1.34 -13.79 -17.52
CA LEU A 455 0.53 -13.47 -18.69
C LEU A 455 1.14 -14.12 -19.94
N GLY A 456 0.28 -14.66 -20.82
CA GLY A 456 0.70 -15.30 -22.08
C GLY A 456 1.39 -14.37 -23.08
N SER A 457 1.23 -13.05 -22.92
CA SER A 457 1.93 -12.00 -23.67
C SER A 457 2.05 -10.73 -22.82
N ILE A 458 2.79 -9.74 -23.31
CA ILE A 458 2.98 -8.46 -22.61
C ILE A 458 1.66 -7.70 -22.54
N TRP A 459 1.29 -7.27 -21.33
CA TRP A 459 0.25 -6.26 -21.15
C TRP A 459 0.86 -4.86 -21.25
N ALA A 460 0.80 -4.30 -22.47
CA ALA A 460 1.44 -3.02 -22.80
C ALA A 460 0.72 -1.81 -22.16
N PRO A 461 1.42 -0.67 -21.94
CA PRO A 461 0.80 0.58 -21.54
C PRO A 461 -0.37 0.97 -22.46
N GLY A 462 -1.49 1.37 -21.88
CA GLY A 462 -2.74 1.72 -22.55
C GLY A 462 -3.56 0.52 -23.05
N ALA A 463 -3.02 -0.70 -23.04
CA ALA A 463 -3.74 -1.90 -23.44
C ALA A 463 -4.62 -2.44 -22.30
N LYS A 464 -5.52 -3.36 -22.64
CA LYS A 464 -6.49 -3.93 -21.72
C LYS A 464 -6.15 -5.38 -21.35
N LEU A 465 -6.39 -5.72 -20.08
CA LEU A 465 -6.44 -7.08 -19.56
C LEU A 465 -7.89 -7.40 -19.20
N LEU A 466 -8.41 -8.50 -19.72
CA LEU A 466 -9.68 -9.05 -19.30
C LEU A 466 -9.43 -10.24 -18.37
N LEU A 467 -10.16 -10.29 -17.26
CA LEU A 467 -10.22 -11.44 -16.35
C LEU A 467 -11.65 -11.93 -16.28
N ARG A 468 -11.88 -13.25 -16.39
CA ARG A 468 -13.20 -13.88 -16.26
C ARG A 468 -13.18 -14.96 -15.21
N TRP A 469 -14.00 -14.77 -14.17
CA TRP A 469 -14.36 -15.78 -13.19
C TRP A 469 -15.60 -16.51 -13.68
N VAL A 470 -15.44 -17.76 -14.09
CA VAL A 470 -16.47 -18.54 -14.77
C VAL A 470 -17.01 -19.61 -13.83
N ASP A 471 -18.32 -19.55 -13.60
CA ASP A 471 -19.12 -20.51 -12.87
C ASP A 471 -19.89 -21.37 -13.88
N ASP A 472 -19.68 -22.67 -13.89
CA ASP A 472 -20.42 -23.58 -14.75
C ASP A 472 -21.81 -23.87 -14.18
N ASN A 473 -22.69 -24.44 -15.00
CA ASN A 473 -23.95 -24.98 -14.48
C ASN A 473 -23.71 -26.44 -14.05
N GLY A 474 -23.40 -26.66 -12.78
CA GLY A 474 -23.01 -27.97 -12.26
C GLY A 474 -24.04 -29.08 -12.54
N ILE A 475 -23.57 -30.26 -12.94
CA ILE A 475 -24.43 -31.42 -13.24
C ILE A 475 -25.14 -31.91 -11.98
N ALA A 476 -24.39 -32.03 -10.88
CA ALA A 476 -24.90 -32.58 -9.62
C ALA A 476 -25.91 -31.65 -8.93
N SER A 477 -25.83 -30.35 -9.21
CA SER A 477 -26.66 -29.33 -8.58
C SER A 477 -27.64 -28.64 -9.53
N SER A 478 -27.70 -29.00 -10.82
CA SER A 478 -28.51 -28.24 -11.79
C SER A 478 -29.99 -28.13 -11.39
N PRO A 479 -30.55 -26.90 -11.27
CA PRO A 479 -29.90 -25.63 -11.55
C PRO A 479 -28.93 -25.22 -10.43
N ASP A 480 -27.75 -24.75 -10.83
CA ASP A 480 -26.51 -24.76 -10.04
C ASP A 480 -26.61 -24.08 -8.67
N GLN A 481 -25.66 -24.41 -7.79
CA GLN A 481 -25.49 -23.76 -6.50
C GLN A 481 -25.34 -22.24 -6.61
N ILE A 482 -25.41 -21.55 -5.45
CA ILE A 482 -25.28 -20.09 -5.41
C ILE A 482 -23.93 -19.74 -4.80
N LEU A 483 -23.08 -19.12 -5.62
CA LEU A 483 -21.75 -18.63 -5.22
C LEU A 483 -21.69 -17.10 -5.29
N GLY A 484 -20.70 -16.52 -4.61
CA GLY A 484 -20.39 -15.09 -4.57
C GLY A 484 -18.89 -14.86 -4.74
N LEU A 485 -18.51 -13.99 -5.67
CA LEU A 485 -17.15 -13.49 -5.87
C LEU A 485 -16.99 -12.17 -5.12
N ASP A 486 -15.98 -12.08 -4.27
CA ASP A 486 -15.79 -10.95 -3.37
C ASP A 486 -14.29 -10.63 -3.19
N ASN A 487 -13.98 -9.45 -2.63
CA ASN A 487 -12.64 -9.00 -2.25
C ASN A 487 -11.57 -9.26 -3.33
N VAL A 488 -11.91 -8.95 -4.58
CA VAL A 488 -11.03 -9.18 -5.73
C VAL A 488 -9.88 -8.19 -5.65
N SER A 489 -8.66 -8.71 -5.68
CA SER A 489 -7.44 -7.92 -5.81
C SER A 489 -6.63 -8.39 -7.00
N VAL A 490 -6.13 -7.43 -7.76
CA VAL A 490 -5.18 -7.64 -8.86
C VAL A 490 -4.03 -6.67 -8.61
N SER A 491 -2.80 -7.18 -8.51
CA SER A 491 -1.62 -6.33 -8.39
C SER A 491 -0.56 -6.72 -9.43
N LYS A 492 0.30 -5.79 -9.80
CA LYS A 492 1.48 -6.07 -10.62
C LYS A 492 2.37 -7.05 -9.85
N ALA A 493 2.84 -8.09 -10.52
CA ALA A 493 3.78 -9.04 -9.95
C ALA A 493 5.06 -9.09 -10.78
N ASP A 494 6.19 -9.26 -10.10
CA ASP A 494 7.45 -9.57 -10.74
C ASP A 494 7.53 -11.07 -11.02
N VAL A 495 8.06 -11.44 -12.17
CA VAL A 495 8.35 -12.84 -12.49
C VAL A 495 9.77 -13.13 -11.98
N PRO A 496 9.98 -14.16 -11.12
CA PRO A 496 11.32 -14.52 -10.69
C PRO A 496 12.23 -14.79 -11.89
N TYR A 497 13.39 -14.16 -11.94
CA TYR A 497 14.39 -14.44 -12.96
C TYR A 497 14.86 -15.90 -12.87
N THR A 498 14.62 -16.70 -13.90
CA THR A 498 15.04 -18.11 -13.96
C THR A 498 16.28 -18.34 -14.83
N GLY A 499 17.06 -17.29 -15.12
CA GLY A 499 18.30 -17.42 -15.88
C GLY A 499 19.49 -17.88 -15.01
N PRO A 500 20.67 -18.08 -15.62
CA PRO A 500 21.88 -18.47 -14.89
C PRO A 500 22.24 -17.46 -13.80
N ALA A 501 22.86 -17.95 -12.72
CA ALA A 501 23.26 -17.15 -11.56
C ALA A 501 24.02 -15.88 -11.98
N ILE A 502 23.56 -14.74 -11.47
CA ILE A 502 24.12 -13.43 -11.81
C ILE A 502 25.46 -13.27 -11.05
N PRO A 503 26.58 -12.95 -11.73
CA PRO A 503 27.84 -12.67 -11.07
C PRO A 503 27.72 -11.50 -10.09
N ALA A 504 28.25 -11.66 -8.88
CA ALA A 504 28.23 -10.63 -7.85
C ALA A 504 28.92 -9.33 -8.34
N GLY A 505 28.25 -8.19 -8.18
CA GLY A 505 28.76 -6.87 -8.59
C GLY A 505 28.25 -6.34 -9.93
N SER A 506 27.34 -7.06 -10.60
CA SER A 506 26.71 -6.60 -11.84
C SER A 506 25.56 -5.62 -11.54
N VAL A 507 25.61 -4.41 -12.10
CA VAL A 507 24.45 -3.50 -12.16
C VAL A 507 23.81 -3.67 -13.53
N TRP A 508 22.56 -4.13 -13.57
CA TRP A 508 21.78 -4.15 -14.81
C TRP A 508 20.44 -3.47 -14.59
N SER A 509 20.11 -2.55 -15.49
CA SER A 509 18.74 -2.12 -15.75
C SER A 509 18.09 -3.09 -16.74
N TYR A 510 16.78 -3.34 -16.58
CA TYR A 510 16.00 -4.06 -17.57
C TYR A 510 16.06 -3.29 -18.89
N LEU A 511 16.67 -3.89 -19.92
CA LEU A 511 16.73 -3.31 -21.26
C LEU A 511 15.61 -3.93 -22.09
N ASP A 512 14.48 -3.24 -22.15
CA ASP A 512 13.33 -3.60 -22.97
C ASP A 512 13.64 -3.32 -24.45
N THR A 513 14.02 -4.34 -25.21
CA THR A 513 14.27 -4.22 -26.66
C THR A 513 13.04 -4.54 -27.51
N GLY A 514 11.86 -4.74 -26.91
CA GLY A 514 10.61 -4.99 -27.63
C GLY A 514 10.61 -6.20 -28.57
N THR A 515 11.59 -7.11 -28.45
CA THR A 515 11.73 -8.31 -29.29
C THR A 515 12.12 -9.50 -28.43
N ASN A 516 11.40 -10.62 -28.58
CA ASN A 516 11.71 -11.88 -27.91
C ASN A 516 13.13 -12.34 -28.27
N PRO A 517 14.06 -12.40 -27.32
CA PRO A 517 15.42 -12.84 -27.57
C PRO A 517 15.43 -14.37 -27.54
N GLY A 518 15.07 -15.00 -28.66
CA GLY A 518 15.24 -16.45 -28.79
C GLY A 518 16.64 -16.88 -28.31
N THR A 519 16.68 -17.83 -27.36
CA THR A 519 17.82 -18.63 -26.85
C THR A 519 19.27 -18.11 -27.00
N GLY A 520 19.53 -16.81 -26.88
CA GLY A 520 20.90 -16.31 -27.02
C GLY A 520 21.00 -14.80 -26.94
N TRP A 521 21.24 -14.29 -25.73
CA TRP A 521 21.75 -12.93 -25.57
C TRP A 521 23.27 -12.93 -25.68
N ASN A 522 23.79 -12.18 -26.65
CA ASN A 522 25.19 -11.76 -26.65
C ASN A 522 25.34 -10.57 -25.70
N GLY A 523 26.23 -10.70 -24.72
CA GLY A 523 26.56 -9.64 -23.78
C GLY A 523 27.29 -8.47 -24.45
N LEU A 524 27.10 -7.29 -23.87
CA LEU A 524 28.12 -6.25 -23.81
C LEU A 524 28.74 -6.26 -22.42
#